data_AF-A0A971URP5-F1
#
_entry.id   AF-A0A971URP5-F1
#
_cell.length_a   1.000
_cell.length_b   1.000
_cell.length_c   1.000
_cell.angle_alpha   90.00
_cell.angle_beta   90.00
_cell.angle_gamma   90.00
#
_symmetry.space_group_name_H-M   'P 1'
#
loop_
_entity.id
_entity.type
_entity.pdbx_description
1 polymer ?
#
loop_
_entity_poly.entity_id
_entity_poly.type
_entity_poly.pdbx_seq_one_letter_code
_entity_poly.pdbx_strand_id
1 'polypeptide(L)' 'MLVIGILFLIIGFTLILTEACIIYKEKDEIVIKRAKVNIESWFVRYKLLVGILSTVLGIFSIINYIVY' A
#
# COMPACT_ATOMS: atom_id res chain seq x y z
N MET A 1 -16.58 -12.13 1.16
CA MET A 1 -15.29 -12.00 0.43
C MET A 1 -14.97 -10.56 0.04
N LEU A 2 -15.96 -9.78 -0.42
CA LEU A 2 -15.74 -8.38 -0.83
C LEU A 2 -15.10 -7.49 0.27
N VAL A 3 -15.62 -7.50 1.50
CA VAL A 3 -15.07 -6.71 2.62
C VAL A 3 -13.60 -7.06 2.89
N ILE A 4 -13.26 -8.34 2.85
CA ILE A 4 -11.89 -8.83 3.05
C ILE A 4 -10.99 -8.35 1.89
N GLY A 5 -11.47 -8.41 0.65
CA GLY A 5 -10.74 -7.89 -0.52
C GLY A 5 -10.44 -6.40 -0.42
N ILE A 6 -11.41 -5.60 0.04
CA ILE A 6 -11.24 -4.16 0.28
C ILE A 6 -10.18 -3.91 1.37
N LEU A 7 -10.21 -4.66 2.47
CA LEU A 7 -9.20 -4.56 3.53
C LEU A 7 -7.79 -4.88 3.00
N PHE A 8 -7.65 -5.93 2.19
CA PHE A 8 -6.37 -6.28 1.55
C PHE A 8 -5.85 -5.19 0.60
N LEU A 9 -6.74 -4.52 -0.13
CA LEU A 9 -6.38 -3.36 -0.95
C LEU A 9 -5.89 -2.19 -0.10
N ILE A 10 -6.62 -1.83 0.97
CA ILE A 10 -6.24 -0.73 1.88
C ILE A 10 -4.86 -1.00 2.49
N ILE A 11 -4.62 -2.22 2.97
CA ILE A 11 -3.31 -2.61 3.54
C ILE A 11 -2.22 -2.55 2.46
N GLY A 12 -2.49 -3.07 1.26
CA GLY A 12 -1.52 -3.04 0.16
C GLY A 12 -1.11 -1.63 -0.23
N PHE A 13 -2.09 -0.74 -0.43
CA PHE A 13 -1.83 0.65 -0.76
C PHE A 13 -1.13 1.41 0.37
N THR A 14 -1.54 1.22 1.62
CA THR A 14 -0.90 1.91 2.76
C THR A 14 0.57 1.51 2.91
N LEU A 15 0.91 0.22 2.72
CA LEU A 15 2.30 -0.24 2.77
C LEU A 15 3.16 0.39 1.67
N ILE A 16 2.63 0.51 0.45
CA ILE A 16 3.34 1.12 -0.69
C ILE A 16 3.47 2.64 -0.49
N LEU A 17 2.37 3.31 -0.10
CA LEU A 17 2.33 4.76 0.08
C LEU A 17 3.22 5.24 1.22
N THR A 18 3.32 4.47 2.31
CA THR A 18 4.17 4.81 3.45
C THR A 18 5.65 4.89 3.07
N GLU A 19 6.08 4.10 2.08
CA GLU A 19 7.47 4.13 1.59
C GLU A 19 7.66 5.14 0.46
N ALA A 20 6.63 5.38 -0.36
CA ALA A 20 6.70 6.28 -1.51
C ALA A 20 6.47 7.77 -1.16
N CYS A 21 5.74 8.04 -0.09
CA CYS A 21 5.33 9.39 0.32
C CYS A 21 5.66 9.63 1.79
N ILE A 22 6.35 10.73 2.07
CA ILE A 22 6.48 11.25 3.43
C ILE A 22 5.45 12.37 3.55
N ILE A 23 4.50 12.16 4.47
CA ILE A 23 3.54 13.18 4.88
C ILE A 23 4.12 13.80 6.15
N TYR A 24 4.39 15.10 6.11
CA TYR A 24 4.87 15.82 7.27
C TYR A 24 4.16 17.15 7.38
N LYS A 25 3.93 17.60 8.62
CA LYS A 25 3.27 18.86 8.92
C LYS A 25 4.34 19.95 9.00
N GLU A 26 4.27 20.93 8.11
CA GLU A 26 5.16 22.09 8.11
C GLU A 26 4.30 23.34 8.24
N LYS A 27 4.43 24.06 9.37
CA LYS A 27 3.74 25.35 9.64
C LYS A 27 2.24 25.35 9.30
N ASP A 28 1.50 24.41 9.88
CA ASP A 28 0.05 24.22 9.67
C ASP A 28 -0.42 23.76 8.28
N GLU A 29 0.51 23.54 7.33
CA GLU A 29 0.21 22.93 6.04
C GLU A 29 0.64 21.46 6.01
N ILE A 30 -0.20 20.62 5.40
CA ILE A 30 0.13 19.21 5.14
C ILE A 30 0.90 19.16 3.83
N VAL A 31 2.20 18.91 3.90
CA VAL A 31 3.05 18.80 2.72
C VAL A 31 3.30 17.33 2.42
N ILE A 32 2.93 16.89 1.21
CA ILE A 32 3.19 15.55 0.71
C ILE A 32 4.43 15.61 -0.19
N LYS A 33 5.56 15.09 0.29
CA LYS A 33 6.75 14.93 -0.55
C LYS A 33 6.92 13.49 -0.98
N ARG A 34 7.32 13.29 -2.24
CA ARG A 34 7.78 11.98 -2.71
C ARG A 34 9.06 11.63 -1.95
N ALA A 35 9.03 10.54 -1.22
CA ALA A 35 10.18 10.03 -0.51
C ALA A 35 11.11 9.33 -1.51
N LYS A 36 12.42 9.42 -1.27
CA LYS A 36 13.37 8.57 -1.99
C LYS A 36 13.26 7.16 -1.40
N VAL A 37 12.54 6.27 -2.10
CA VAL A 37 12.38 4.88 -1.70
C VAL A 37 13.78 4.26 -1.57
N ASN A 38 14.17 3.87 -0.36
CA ASN A 38 15.47 3.27 -0.13
C ASN A 38 15.43 1.78 -0.45
N ILE A 39 15.58 1.45 -1.74
CA ILE A 39 15.53 0.08 -2.25
C ILE A 39 16.75 -0.73 -1.78
N GLU A 40 17.80 -0.13 -1.21
CA GLU A 40 18.92 -0.88 -0.63
C GLU A 40 18.57 -1.56 0.69
N SER A 41 17.56 -1.04 1.41
CA SER A 41 17.07 -1.67 2.64
C SER A 41 16.26 -2.93 2.32
N TRP A 42 16.71 -4.06 2.86
CA TRP A 42 16.03 -5.34 2.71
C TRP A 42 14.60 -5.29 3.29
N PHE A 43 14.42 -4.54 4.38
CA PHE A 43 13.11 -4.34 5.00
C PHE A 43 12.14 -3.58 4.08
N VAL A 44 12.61 -2.53 3.40
CA VAL A 44 11.79 -1.73 2.46
C VAL A 44 11.36 -2.58 1.26
N ARG A 45 12.29 -3.39 0.73
CA ARG A 45 11.97 -4.34 -0.36
C ARG A 45 10.90 -5.35 0.06
N TYR A 46 11.05 -5.96 1.23
CA TYR A 46 10.08 -6.93 1.75
C TYR A 46 8.71 -6.28 1.96
N LYS A 47 8.68 -5.08 2.56
CA LYS A 47 7.45 -4.32 2.78
C LYS A 47 6.72 -3.99 1.47
N LEU A 48 7.45 -3.59 0.43
CA LEU A 48 6.90 -3.37 -0.91
C LEU A 48 6.36 -4.65 -1.54
N LEU A 49 7.10 -5.76 -1.43
CA LEU A 49 6.64 -7.07 -1.91
C LEU A 49 5.34 -7.50 -1.23
N VAL A 50 5.25 -7.37 0.10
CA VAL A 50 4.03 -7.65 0.87
C VAL A 50 2.89 -6.73 0.44
N GLY A 51 3.17 -5.44 0.21
CA GLY A 51 2.17 -4.48 -0.28
C GLY A 51 1.60 -4.87 -1.66
N ILE A 52 2.46 -5.28 -2.59
CA ILE A 52 2.05 -5.77 -3.92
C ILE A 52 1.23 -7.05 -3.79
N LEU A 53 1.71 -8.02 -3.00
CA LEU A 53 1.04 -9.30 -2.80
C LEU A 53 -0.35 -9.13 -2.16
N SER A 54 -0.46 -8.24 -1.17
CA SER A 54 -1.72 -7.85 -0.53
C SER A 54 -2.69 -7.22 -1.54
N THR A 55 -2.20 -6.32 -2.40
CA THR A 55 -3.01 -5.69 -3.45
C THR A 55 -3.54 -6.73 -4.43
N VAL A 56 -2.70 -7.65 -4.90
CA VAL A 56 -3.08 -8.71 -5.83
C VAL A 56 -4.14 -9.63 -5.22
N LEU A 57 -3.96 -10.07 -3.97
CA LEU A 57 -4.95 -10.86 -3.24
C LEU A 57 -6.28 -10.14 -3.06
N GLY A 58 -6.24 -8.82 -2.80
CA GLY A 58 -7.41 -7.96 -2.72
C GLY A 58 -8.20 -7.94 -4.03
N ILE A 59 -7.50 -7.75 -5.16
CA ILE A 59 -8.10 -7.79 -6.50
C ILE A 59 -8.73 -9.15 -6.78
N PHE A 60 -8.01 -10.25 -6.54
CA PHE A 60 -8.55 -11.59 -6.75
C PHE A 60 -9.79 -11.87 -5.89
N SER A 61 -9.82 -11.39 -4.65
CA SER A 61 -10.98 -11.55 -3.76
C SER A 61 -12.20 -10.79 -4.27
N ILE A 62 -12.01 -9.60 -4.83
CA ILE A 62 -13.10 -8.80 -5.42
C ILE A 62 -13.59 -9.45 -6.72
N ILE A 63 -12.68 -9.87 -7.60
CA ILE A 63 -13.04 -10.58 -8.83
C ILE A 63 -13.81 -11.85 -8.50
N ASN A 64 -13.34 -12.64 -7.55
CA ASN A 64 -14.01 -13.87 -7.14
C ASN A 64 -15.44 -13.59 -6.66
N TYR A 65 -15.63 -12.55 -5.85
CA TYR A 65 -16.96 -12.13 -5.38
C TYR A 65 -17.89 -11.61 -6.49
N ILE A 66 -17.34 -11.06 -7.59
CA ILE A 66 -18.17 -10.60 -8.72
C ILE A 66 -18.57 -11.78 -9.60
N VAL A 67 -17.67 -12.76 -9.76
CA VAL A 67 -17.86 -13.92 -10.64
C VAL A 67 -18.76 -14.98 -10.00
N TYR A 68 -18.64 -15.19 -8.68
CA TYR A 68 -19.40 -16.17 -7.90
C TYR A 68 -20.38 -15.48 -6.95
#